data_AF-A0A9N9IKK4-F1
#
_entry.id   AF-A0A9N9IKK4-F1
#
_cell.length_a   1.000
_cell.length_b   1.000
_cell.length_c   1.000
_cell.angle_alpha   90.00
_cell.angle_beta   90.00
_cell.angle_gamma   90.00
#
_symmetry.space_group_name_H-M   'P 1'
#
loop_
_entity.id
_entity.type
_entity.pdbx_description
1 polymer ?
#
loop_
_entity_poly.entity_id
_entity_poly.type
_entity_poly.pdbx_seq_one_letter_code
_entity_poly.pdbx_strand_id
1 'polypeptide(L)'
;CNAAAEEIMKWKRSDQVAACFRSLFQQNDDGVYWVAVIARTAFSTIAVPDLSNEHCAFTLAVCDILLNPRSRKIVCIVNSMKRHMAKYLDDFNEGGPSYESAEALMDNELEKDGEKSRPTTPSHESETEQTSQASRSNSMQLSQEELDELFAPY
;
A
#
# COMPACT_ATOMS: atom_id res chain seq x y z
N CYS A 1 -9.32 -15.86 15.03
CA CYS A 1 -8.33 -16.65 14.27
C CYS A 1 -7.78 -15.75 13.18
N ASN A 2 -6.46 -15.67 13.02
CA ASN A 2 -5.85 -14.90 11.93
C ASN A 2 -5.46 -15.88 10.81
N ALA A 3 -5.68 -15.50 9.55
CA ALA A 3 -5.24 -16.28 8.41
C ALA A 3 -3.71 -16.41 8.41
N ALA A 4 -3.20 -17.57 8.02
CA ALA A 4 -1.77 -17.76 7.83
C ALA A 4 -1.28 -16.96 6.62
N ALA A 5 0.01 -16.60 6.61
CA ALA A 5 0.61 -15.85 5.50
C ALA A 5 0.40 -16.57 4.15
N GLU A 6 0.51 -17.89 4.13
CA GLU A 6 0.29 -18.70 2.92
C GLU A 6 -1.16 -18.63 2.40
N GLU A 7 -2.13 -18.59 3.31
CA GLU A 7 -3.55 -18.47 2.95
C GLU A 7 -3.85 -17.09 2.35
N ILE A 8 -3.28 -16.03 2.94
CA ILE A 8 -3.39 -14.66 2.41
C ILE A 8 -2.78 -14.60 1.01
N MET A 9 -1.60 -15.21 0.81
CA MET A 9 -0.95 -15.24 -0.50
C MET A 9 -1.73 -16.03 -1.54
N LYS A 10 -2.31 -17.17 -1.15
CA LYS A 10 -3.18 -17.96 -2.03
C LYS A 10 -4.43 -17.17 -2.42
N TRP A 11 -5.04 -16.46 -1.48
CA TRP A 11 -6.19 -15.60 -1.74
C TRP A 11 -5.84 -14.44 -2.69
N LYS A 12 -4.77 -13.69 -2.42
CA LYS A 12 -4.30 -12.59 -3.29
C LYS A 12 -4.03 -13.05 -4.72
N ARG A 13 -3.50 -14.26 -4.91
CA ARG A 13 -3.19 -14.85 -6.22
C ARG A 13 -4.37 -15.49 -6.93
N SER A 14 -5.54 -15.53 -6.31
CA SER A 14 -6.74 -16.03 -7.00
C SER A 14 -7.10 -15.13 -8.19
N ASP A 15 -7.64 -15.74 -9.24
CA ASP A 15 -8.05 -15.00 -10.44
C ASP A 15 -9.07 -13.90 -10.12
N GLN A 16 -9.95 -14.16 -9.15
CA GLN A 16 -10.94 -13.19 -8.70
C GLN A 16 -10.29 -11.94 -8.10
N VAL A 17 -9.29 -12.09 -7.21
CA VAL A 17 -8.61 -10.95 -6.60
C VAL A 17 -7.72 -10.24 -7.62
N ALA A 18 -7.02 -10.98 -8.47
CA ALA A 18 -6.20 -10.39 -9.53
C ALA A 18 -7.05 -9.60 -10.54
N ALA A 19 -8.22 -10.08 -10.93
CA ALA A 19 -9.16 -9.37 -11.79
C ALA A 19 -9.74 -8.14 -11.09
N CYS A 20 -10.12 -8.27 -9.81
CA CYS A 20 -10.58 -7.14 -9.00
C CYS A 20 -9.51 -6.05 -8.92
N PHE A 21 -8.26 -6.40 -8.60
CA PHE A 21 -7.17 -5.44 -8.54
C PHE A 21 -6.95 -4.70 -9.88
N ARG A 22 -6.98 -5.41 -11.01
CA ARG A 22 -6.85 -4.78 -12.34
C ARG A 22 -8.00 -3.81 -12.63
N SER A 23 -9.21 -4.12 -12.18
CA SER A 23 -10.38 -3.26 -12.42
C SER A 23 -10.28 -1.88 -11.76
N LEU A 24 -9.46 -1.73 -10.71
CA LEU A 24 -9.25 -0.44 -10.03
C LEU A 24 -8.72 0.66 -10.98
N PHE A 25 -7.97 0.26 -12.01
CA PHE A 25 -7.35 1.14 -13.00
C PHE A 25 -8.23 1.34 -14.25
N GLN A 26 -9.44 0.79 -14.25
CA GLN A 26 -10.38 0.88 -15.36
C GLN A 26 -11.50 1.86 -15.02
N GLN A 27 -12.02 2.51 -16.06
CA GLN A 27 -13.22 3.32 -15.98
C GLN A 27 -14.47 2.45 -16.16
N ASN A 28 -15.55 2.84 -15.50
CA ASN A 28 -16.88 2.31 -15.76
C ASN A 28 -17.50 2.99 -17.00
N ASP A 29 -18.75 2.64 -17.31
CA ASP A 29 -19.48 3.18 -18.46
C ASP A 29 -19.71 4.71 -18.40
N ASP A 30 -19.60 5.31 -17.21
CA ASP A 30 -19.72 6.75 -16.98
C ASP A 30 -18.37 7.49 -17.13
N GLY A 31 -17.28 6.78 -17.49
CA GLY A 31 -15.93 7.35 -17.56
C GLY A 31 -15.28 7.57 -16.19
N VAL A 32 -15.83 6.99 -15.11
CA VAL A 32 -15.31 7.13 -13.75
C VAL A 32 -14.49 5.90 -13.37
N TYR A 33 -13.28 6.11 -12.84
CA TYR A 33 -12.46 5.00 -12.36
C TYR A 33 -13.13 4.26 -11.20
N TRP A 34 -13.05 2.92 -11.21
CA TRP A 34 -13.62 2.11 -10.13
C TRP A 34 -13.07 2.46 -8.75
N VAL A 35 -11.80 2.85 -8.66
CA VAL A 35 -11.22 3.32 -7.39
C VAL A 35 -11.85 4.62 -6.87
N ALA A 36 -12.30 5.52 -7.75
CA ALA A 36 -13.02 6.73 -7.34
C ALA A 36 -14.42 6.40 -6.80
N VAL A 37 -15.07 5.36 -7.33
CA VAL A 37 -16.34 4.84 -6.80
C VAL A 37 -16.16 4.28 -5.38
N ILE A 38 -15.08 3.51 -5.17
CA ILE A 38 -14.73 2.99 -3.84
C ILE A 38 -14.45 4.15 -2.87
N ALA A 39 -13.65 5.13 -3.30
CA ALA A 39 -13.33 6.30 -2.48
C ALA A 39 -14.59 7.08 -2.09
N ARG A 40 -15.49 7.35 -3.06
CA ARG A 40 -16.77 8.03 -2.78
C ARG A 40 -17.67 7.24 -1.81
N THR A 41 -17.57 5.91 -1.81
CA THR A 41 -18.31 5.06 -0.87
C THR A 41 -17.70 5.07 0.53
N ALA A 42 -16.36 5.18 0.62
CA ALA A 42 -15.63 5.18 1.88
C ALA A 42 -15.65 6.54 2.59
N PHE A 43 -15.54 7.64 1.82
CA PHE A 43 -15.54 8.99 2.35
C PHE A 43 -16.96 9.55 2.44
N SER A 44 -17.32 10.09 3.62
CA SER A 44 -18.62 10.74 3.83
C SER A 44 -18.78 11.95 2.91
N THR A 45 -19.90 12.03 2.19
CA THR A 45 -20.23 13.18 1.33
C THR A 45 -20.45 14.48 2.11
N ILE A 46 -20.71 14.39 3.43
CA ILE A 46 -20.84 15.56 4.30
C ILE A 46 -19.47 16.14 4.64
N ALA A 47 -18.50 15.28 4.94
CA ALA A 47 -17.15 15.70 5.31
C ALA A 47 -16.28 16.01 4.06
N VAL A 48 -16.49 15.26 2.98
CA VAL A 48 -15.78 15.36 1.72
C VAL A 48 -16.81 15.55 0.59
N PRO A 49 -17.34 16.77 0.41
CA PRO A 49 -18.30 17.05 -0.66
C PRO A 49 -17.64 16.80 -2.03
N ASP A 50 -16.42 17.30 -2.21
CA ASP A 50 -15.63 17.12 -3.43
C ASP A 50 -14.56 16.05 -3.21
N LEU A 51 -14.66 14.97 -3.98
CA LEU A 51 -13.67 13.89 -3.94
C LEU A 51 -12.46 14.31 -4.77
N SER A 52 -11.35 14.61 -4.12
CA SER A 52 -10.12 15.05 -4.78
C SER A 52 -9.23 13.87 -5.22
N ASN A 53 -8.20 14.18 -6.02
CA ASN A 53 -7.20 13.21 -6.45
C ASN A 53 -6.47 12.57 -5.27
N GLU A 54 -6.23 13.31 -4.18
CA GLU A 54 -5.62 12.78 -2.96
C GLU A 54 -6.45 11.67 -2.33
N HIS A 55 -7.79 11.82 -2.31
CA HIS A 55 -8.69 10.79 -1.78
C HIS A 55 -8.66 9.52 -2.64
N CYS A 56 -8.62 9.69 -3.97
CA CYS A 56 -8.51 8.58 -4.92
C CYS A 56 -7.14 7.88 -4.81
N ALA A 57 -6.05 8.65 -4.73
CA ALA A 57 -4.68 8.14 -4.58
C ALA A 57 -4.50 7.38 -3.26
N PHE A 58 -5.01 7.92 -2.16
CA PHE A 58 -5.03 7.24 -0.86
C PHE A 58 -5.79 5.92 -0.93
N THR A 59 -7.00 5.93 -1.52
CA THR A 59 -7.81 4.73 -1.68
C THR A 59 -7.09 3.69 -2.53
N LEU A 60 -6.46 4.10 -3.63
CA LEU A 60 -5.69 3.22 -4.48
C LEU A 60 -4.50 2.61 -3.75
N ALA A 61 -3.76 3.39 -2.96
CA ALA A 61 -2.66 2.90 -2.15
C ALA A 61 -3.10 1.83 -1.14
N VAL A 62 -4.23 2.03 -0.46
CA VAL A 62 -4.81 1.02 0.43
C VAL A 62 -5.18 -0.24 -0.35
N CYS A 63 -5.88 -0.10 -1.48
CA CYS A 63 -6.25 -1.23 -2.33
C CYS A 63 -5.03 -1.97 -2.87
N ASP A 64 -3.95 -1.28 -3.24
CA ASP A 64 -2.70 -1.88 -3.72
C ASP A 64 -2.03 -2.73 -2.65
N ILE A 65 -1.84 -2.18 -1.44
CA ILE A 65 -1.28 -2.94 -0.31
C ILE A 65 -2.13 -4.18 0.02
N LEU A 66 -3.46 -4.05 -0.04
CA LEU A 66 -4.38 -5.13 0.32
C LEU A 66 -4.57 -6.18 -0.78
N LEU A 67 -4.66 -5.78 -2.04
CA LEU A 67 -5.16 -6.64 -3.13
C LEU A 67 -4.08 -7.02 -4.14
N ASN A 68 -2.97 -6.29 -4.22
CA ASN A 68 -1.98 -6.53 -5.26
C ASN A 68 -1.41 -7.97 -5.15
N PRO A 69 -1.57 -8.81 -6.19
CA PRO A 69 -1.14 -10.20 -6.18
C PRO A 69 0.38 -10.37 -6.12
N ARG A 70 1.14 -9.34 -6.49
CA ARG A 70 2.61 -9.31 -6.42
C ARG A 70 3.10 -8.99 -5.00
N SER A 71 2.28 -8.31 -4.20
CA SER A 71 2.63 -7.95 -2.82
C SER A 71 2.58 -9.15 -1.89
N ARG A 72 3.73 -9.47 -1.28
CA ARG A 72 3.88 -10.64 -0.39
C ARG A 72 3.43 -10.39 1.04
N LYS A 73 3.18 -9.14 1.41
CA LYS A 73 2.91 -8.71 2.77
C LYS A 73 1.80 -7.67 2.75
N ILE A 74 1.02 -7.60 3.83
CA ILE A 74 0.06 -6.51 4.04
C ILE A 74 0.65 -5.65 5.15
N VAL A 75 1.31 -4.56 4.80
CA VAL A 75 1.99 -3.67 5.76
C VAL A 75 1.55 -2.24 5.48
N CYS A 76 0.52 -1.81 6.20
CA CYS A 76 -0.02 -0.46 6.11
C CYS A 76 0.68 0.43 7.15
N ILE A 77 1.91 0.87 6.84
CA ILE A 77 2.67 1.82 7.66
C ILE A 77 2.84 3.14 6.91
N VAL A 78 3.02 4.26 7.62
CA VAL A 78 3.11 5.61 7.04
C VAL A 78 4.07 5.69 5.86
N ASN A 79 5.29 5.16 5.99
CA ASN A 79 6.28 5.24 4.91
C ASN A 79 5.90 4.45 3.66
N SER A 80 5.15 3.35 3.82
CA SER A 80 4.62 2.59 2.69
C SER A 80 3.47 3.37 2.06
N MET A 81 2.53 3.85 2.87
CA MET A 81 1.41 4.67 2.41
C MET A 81 1.85 5.94 1.69
N LYS A 82 2.78 6.73 2.26
CA LYS A 82 3.31 7.95 1.64
C LYS A 82 3.91 7.67 0.27
N ARG A 83 4.69 6.59 0.14
CA ARG A 83 5.31 6.21 -1.14
C ARG A 83 4.26 5.86 -2.20
N HIS A 84 3.31 5.02 -1.83
CA HIS A 84 2.24 4.58 -2.74
C HIS A 84 1.34 5.76 -3.13
N MET A 85 0.90 6.55 -2.15
CA MET A 85 0.05 7.71 -2.36
C MET A 85 0.73 8.78 -3.22
N ALA A 86 2.01 9.07 -3.00
CA ALA A 86 2.74 10.02 -3.84
C ALA A 86 2.73 9.58 -5.31
N LYS A 87 3.07 8.31 -5.58
CA LYS A 87 3.08 7.80 -6.96
C LYS A 87 1.71 7.85 -7.62
N TYR A 88 0.66 7.45 -6.91
CA TYR A 88 -0.69 7.47 -7.47
C TYR A 88 -1.26 8.88 -7.61
N LEU A 89 -0.90 9.80 -6.72
CA LEU A 89 -1.31 11.20 -6.83
C LEU A 89 -0.74 11.85 -8.09
N ASP A 90 0.53 11.59 -8.40
CA ASP A 90 1.15 12.02 -9.67
C ASP A 90 0.37 11.49 -10.88
N ASP A 91 0.07 10.18 -10.90
CA ASP A 91 -0.72 9.56 -11.98
C ASP A 91 -2.10 10.22 -12.14
N PHE A 92 -2.83 10.46 -11.04
CA PHE A 92 -4.13 11.14 -11.08
C PHE A 92 -4.03 12.58 -11.61
N ASN A 93 -2.94 13.27 -11.32
CA ASN A 93 -2.70 14.62 -11.85
C ASN A 93 -2.29 14.61 -13.33
N GLU A 94 -1.74 13.50 -13.83
CA GLU A 94 -1.34 13.31 -15.24
C GLU A 94 -2.43 12.72 -16.14
N GLY A 95 -3.58 12.34 -15.59
CA GLY A 95 -4.75 11.90 -16.37
C GLY A 95 -5.44 10.64 -15.86
N GLY A 96 -4.95 10.04 -14.78
CA GLY A 96 -5.58 8.89 -14.13
C GLY A 96 -4.58 7.83 -13.69
N PRO A 97 -5.01 6.88 -12.84
CA PRO A 97 -4.13 5.88 -12.25
C PRO A 97 -3.62 4.91 -13.31
N SER A 98 -2.34 4.54 -13.22
CA SER A 98 -1.72 3.55 -14.13
C SER A 98 -1.45 2.23 -13.42
N TYR A 99 -1.80 1.12 -14.08
CA TYR A 99 -1.45 -0.21 -13.60
C TYR A 99 0.07 -0.43 -13.59
N GLU A 100 0.81 0.19 -14.53
CA GLU A 100 2.27 0.10 -14.63
C GLU A 100 2.95 0.73 -13.41
N SER A 101 2.37 1.78 -12.84
CA SER A 101 2.85 2.39 -11.60
C SER A 101 2.79 1.42 -10.42
N ALA A 102 1.73 0.59 -10.34
CA ALA A 102 1.63 -0.45 -9.33
C ALA A 102 2.70 -1.54 -9.50
N GLU A 103 3.07 -1.87 -10.74
CA GLU A 103 4.17 -2.80 -11.01
C GLU A 103 5.51 -2.21 -10.59
N ALA A 104 5.77 -0.94 -10.92
CA ALA A 104 7.00 -0.24 -10.55
C ALA A 104 7.16 -0.10 -9.03
N LEU A 105 6.08 0.15 -8.28
CA LEU A 105 6.11 0.22 -6.81
C LEU A 105 6.58 -1.11 -6.21
N MET A 106 6.12 -2.24 -6.77
CA MET A 106 6.49 -3.57 -6.30
C MET A 106 7.94 -3.93 -6.61
N ASP A 107 8.45 -3.57 -7.79
CA ASP A 107 9.83 -3.87 -8.16
C ASP A 107 10.82 -3.11 -7.26
N ASN A 108 10.54 -1.83 -6.96
CA ASN A 108 11.30 -1.04 -5.98
C ASN A 108 11.28 -1.64 -4.56
N GLU A 109 10.17 -2.25 -4.14
CA GLU A 109 10.05 -2.90 -2.83
C GLU A 109 10.86 -4.21 -2.77
N LEU A 110 10.85 -4.99 -3.84
CA LEU A 110 11.66 -6.21 -3.95
C LEU A 110 13.16 -5.90 -3.95
N GLU A 111 13.59 -4.84 -4.62
CA GLU A 111 14.99 -4.38 -4.58
C GLU A 111 15.43 -3.99 -3.16
N LYS A 112 14.62 -3.21 -2.45
CA LYS A 112 14.92 -2.78 -1.06
C LYS A 112 14.97 -3.94 -0.06
N ASP A 113 14.06 -4.91 -0.16
CA ASP A 113 14.09 -6.12 0.69
C ASP A 113 15.31 -7.00 0.34
N GLY A 114 15.76 -7.00 -0.93
CA GLY A 114 16.94 -7.70 -1.40
C GLY A 114 18.26 -7.09 -0.89
N GLU A 115 18.39 -5.77 -0.92
CA GLU A 115 19.56 -5.06 -0.38
C GLU A 115 19.71 -5.24 1.12
N LYS A 116 18.60 -5.23 1.87
CA LYS A 116 18.61 -5.48 3.33
C LYS A 116 19.02 -6.92 3.68
N SER A 117 18.86 -7.85 2.74
CA SER A 117 19.15 -9.27 2.90
C SER A 117 20.56 -9.66 2.46
N ARG A 118 21.34 -8.73 1.87
CA ARG A 118 22.74 -9.00 1.52
C ARG A 118 23.56 -9.04 2.81
N PRO A 119 24.24 -10.15 3.14
CA PRO A 119 25.15 -10.15 4.27
C PRO A 119 26.29 -9.20 3.94
N THR A 120 26.38 -8.09 4.68
CA THR A 120 27.64 -7.37 4.84
C THR A 120 28.61 -8.38 5.45
N THR A 121 29.58 -8.82 4.65
CA THR A 121 30.67 -9.68 5.11
C THR A 121 31.29 -9.04 6.36
N PRO A 122 31.18 -9.67 7.55
CA PRO A 122 31.87 -9.17 8.72
C PRO A 122 33.28 -9.74 8.71
N SER A 123 34.28 -8.89 8.54
CA SER A 123 35.58 -9.19 9.14
C SER A 123 35.38 -9.14 10.66
N HIS A 124 35.70 -10.25 11.32
CA HIS A 124 35.86 -10.46 12.77
C HIS A 124 36.34 -9.18 13.49
N GLU A 125 35.91 -8.83 14.71
CA GLU A 125 36.08 -9.58 15.98
C GLU A 125 35.06 -9.14 17.07
N SER A 126 34.58 -10.15 17.82
CA SER A 126 34.29 -10.21 19.28
C SER A 126 33.60 -9.06 20.02
N GLU A 127 32.39 -9.30 20.56
CA GLU A 127 32.11 -9.58 22.00
C GLU A 127 30.60 -9.46 22.31
N THR A 128 30.13 -10.39 23.13
CA THR A 128 28.77 -10.63 23.62
C THR A 128 28.22 -9.50 24.49
N GLU A 129 26.96 -9.10 24.30
CA GLU A 129 26.04 -8.86 25.42
C GLU A 129 24.56 -8.96 25.01
N GLN A 130 23.82 -9.70 25.84
CA GLN A 130 22.39 -10.00 25.73
C GLN A 130 21.55 -8.81 26.19
N THR A 131 20.45 -8.48 25.52
CA THR A 131 19.21 -8.15 26.27
C THR A 131 17.96 -8.43 25.42
N SER A 132 17.02 -9.05 26.12
CA SER A 132 15.79 -9.69 25.66
C SER A 132 14.67 -8.70 25.28
N GLN A 133 13.78 -9.22 24.42
CA GLN A 133 12.33 -9.01 24.42
C GLN A 133 11.76 -7.59 24.21
N ALA A 134 10.97 -7.43 23.15
CA ALA A 134 9.52 -7.47 23.29
C ALA A 134 8.84 -7.54 21.92
N SER A 135 8.15 -8.65 21.68
CA SER A 135 7.16 -8.80 20.63
C SER A 135 6.04 -7.78 20.84
N ARG A 136 6.07 -6.66 20.12
CA ARG A 136 4.90 -5.78 19.98
C ARG A 136 4.10 -6.23 18.77
N SER A 137 3.14 -7.11 19.02
CA SER A 137 1.98 -7.26 18.13
C SER A 137 1.16 -5.99 18.23
N ASN A 138 1.57 -4.95 17.52
CA ASN A 138 0.69 -3.82 17.25
C ASN A 138 -0.14 -4.19 16.04
N SER A 139 -1.45 -4.31 16.24
CA SER A 139 -2.41 -4.15 15.15
C SER A 139 -2.08 -2.83 14.46
N MET A 140 -1.48 -2.89 13.27
CA MET A 140 -1.00 -1.71 12.53
C MET A 140 -2.21 -0.99 11.90
N GLN A 141 -2.97 -0.31 12.75
CA GLN A 141 -3.85 0.78 12.33
C GLN A 141 -3.02 2.04 12.42
N LEU A 142 -3.00 2.83 11.34
CA LEU A 142 -2.40 4.15 11.34
C LEU A 142 -3.07 4.99 12.43
N SER A 143 -2.28 5.70 13.24
CA SER A 143 -2.85 6.63 14.21
C SER A 143 -3.44 7.85 13.50
N GLN A 144 -4.30 8.61 14.19
CA GLN A 144 -4.88 9.82 13.60
C GLN A 144 -3.78 10.83 13.23
N GLU A 145 -2.73 10.93 14.05
CA GLU A 145 -1.59 11.80 13.81
C GLU A 145 -0.81 11.39 12.56
N GLU A 146 -0.68 10.08 12.31
CA GLU A 146 -0.06 9.53 11.11
C GLU A 146 -0.88 9.79 9.84
N LEU A 147 -2.21 9.80 9.95
CA LEU A 147 -3.11 10.20 8.86
C LEU A 147 -3.04 11.71 8.60
N ASP A 148 -3.01 12.53 9.65
CA ASP A 148 -2.90 13.98 9.50
C ASP A 148 -1.55 14.37 8.86
N GLU A 149 -0.46 13.66 9.19
CA GLU A 149 0.85 13.83 8.54
C GLU A 149 0.84 13.38 7.07
N LEU A 150 -0.03 12.45 6.69
CA LEU A 150 -0.16 11.98 5.31
C LEU A 150 -0.85 13.03 4.41
N PHE A 151 -1.76 13.83 4.97
CA PHE A 151 -2.48 14.90 4.27
C PHE A 151 -1.92 16.31 4.52
N ALA A 152 -0.81 16.44 5.26
CA ALA A 152 -0.20 17.74 5.53
C ALA A 152 0.37 18.35 4.22
N PRO A 153 0.15 19.66 3.97
CA PRO A 153 0.77 20.34 2.82
C PRO A 153 2.30 20.39 2.99
N TYR A 154 3.02 20.06 1.91
CA TYR A 154 4.50 20.13 1.84
C TYR A 154 5.03 21.56 2.02
#